data_AF-A0A8J6NDJ8-F1
#
_entry.id   AF-A0A8J6NDJ8-F1
#
_cell.length_a   1.000
_cell.length_b   1.000
_cell.length_c   1.000
_cell.angle_alpha   90.00
_cell.angle_beta   90.00
_cell.angle_gamma   90.00
#
_symmetry.space_group_name_H-M   'P 1'
#
loop_
_entity.id
_entity.type
_entity.pdbx_description
1 polymer ?
#
loop_
_entity_poly.entity_id
_entity_poly.type
_entity_poly.pdbx_seq_one_letter_code
_entity_poly.pdbx_strand_id
1 'polypeptide(L)'
;MITKIRKAVFWASLALGMSLLANQAAAAEFPELTTDLCIICHKAQPAAVEANGGKHKTSVSCLDCHVGHPPSVRDNIPACSNCHEGAPHFQLEGCLTCHTDPHTPLNITLTGNLTAPCLTCHTEQIAQLKEHPSHHTTMACTECHSERHGRIPDCMECHSPHSAEMTTTDCVTCHQVHMPLVVTYPENTPSKSCAACHDGVYNDLEASTAKHHDLLCAACHHAEHKMIPTCQDCHGSPHPAGLMTRFPSCGDCHGGPHNLIK
;
A
#
# COMPACT_ATOMS: atom_id res chain seq x y z
N MET A 1 27.82 -73.38 103.06
CA MET A 1 28.13 -74.66 102.37
C MET A 1 27.77 -74.50 100.90
N ILE A 2 28.75 -74.80 100.02
CA ILE A 2 28.59 -75.21 98.60
C ILE A 2 28.08 -74.09 97.66
N THR A 3 28.94 -73.18 97.17
CA THR A 3 29.71 -73.24 95.90
C THR A 3 29.03 -73.95 94.73
N LYS A 4 29.01 -73.25 93.57
CA LYS A 4 29.09 -73.71 92.15
C LYS A 4 28.12 -72.85 91.30
N ILE A 5 28.38 -72.43 90.05
CA ILE A 5 29.45 -72.61 89.08
C ILE A 5 29.28 -71.49 88.03
N ARG A 6 30.40 -70.98 87.50
CA ARG A 6 30.50 -70.09 86.34
C ARG A 6 30.00 -70.77 85.06
N LYS A 7 29.26 -70.05 84.22
CA LYS A 7 29.27 -70.26 82.76
C LYS A 7 29.28 -68.91 82.05
N ALA A 8 30.43 -68.59 81.45
CA ALA A 8 30.57 -67.55 80.45
C ALA A 8 30.01 -68.07 79.13
N VAL A 9 29.23 -67.25 78.43
CA VAL A 9 28.86 -67.48 77.04
C VAL A 9 28.99 -66.14 76.30
N PHE A 10 29.93 -66.13 75.37
CA PHE A 10 30.28 -65.08 74.41
C PHE A 10 29.35 -65.22 73.20
N TRP A 11 28.46 -64.25 72.92
CA TRP A 11 27.79 -64.08 71.62
C TRP A 11 27.70 -62.57 71.37
N ALA A 12 28.60 -62.00 70.58
CA ALA A 12 28.51 -61.86 69.13
C ALA A 12 27.63 -60.64 68.75
N SER A 13 28.35 -59.57 68.41
CA SER A 13 27.90 -58.32 67.82
C SER A 13 26.90 -58.53 66.69
N LEU A 14 25.75 -57.88 66.78
CA LEU A 14 24.89 -57.63 65.61
C LEU A 14 24.46 -56.16 65.65
N ALA A 15 25.34 -55.29 65.13
CA ALA A 15 24.98 -53.94 64.73
C ALA A 15 24.11 -54.05 63.48
N LEU A 16 22.79 -54.06 63.66
CA LEU A 16 21.85 -54.01 62.55
C LEU A 16 21.72 -52.54 62.12
N GLY A 17 22.31 -52.23 60.97
CA GLY A 17 22.32 -50.90 60.39
C GLY A 17 20.92 -50.39 60.11
N MET A 18 20.58 -49.24 60.71
CA MET A 18 19.54 -48.35 60.20
C MET A 18 20.06 -47.73 58.90
N SER A 19 19.77 -48.38 57.78
CA SER A 19 19.92 -47.79 56.46
C SER A 19 18.97 -46.59 56.38
N LEU A 20 19.54 -45.38 56.48
CA LEU A 20 18.87 -44.15 56.06
C LEU A 20 18.58 -44.29 54.55
N LEU A 21 17.35 -44.63 54.20
CA LEU A 21 16.82 -44.34 52.87
C LEU A 21 16.60 -42.82 52.80
N ALA A 22 17.66 -42.11 52.42
CA ALA A 22 17.53 -40.73 51.97
C ALA A 22 16.62 -40.74 50.74
N ASN A 23 15.37 -40.32 50.93
CA ASN A 23 14.42 -40.11 49.86
C ASN A 23 14.88 -38.87 49.08
N GLN A 24 15.78 -39.08 48.11
CA GLN A 24 16.12 -38.06 47.13
C GLN A 24 14.92 -37.91 46.20
N ALA A 25 13.97 -37.06 46.57
CA ALA A 25 13.03 -36.50 45.62
C ALA A 25 13.86 -35.64 44.67
N ALA A 26 14.29 -36.23 43.55
CA ALA A 26 14.80 -35.47 42.43
C ALA A 26 13.70 -34.48 42.03
N ALA A 27 13.99 -33.18 42.11
CA ALA A 27 13.15 -32.17 41.49
C ALA A 27 13.01 -32.58 40.02
N ALA A 28 11.79 -32.84 39.58
CA ALA A 28 11.54 -33.13 38.17
C ALA A 28 11.97 -31.90 37.37
N GLU A 29 13.09 -32.00 36.66
CA GLU A 29 13.46 -31.02 35.64
C GLU A 29 12.41 -31.11 34.54
N PHE A 30 11.55 -30.10 34.47
CA PHE A 30 10.63 -29.97 33.36
C PHE A 30 11.46 -29.65 32.10
N PRO A 31 11.15 -30.29 30.96
CA PRO A 31 11.88 -30.03 29.72
C PRO A 31 11.80 -28.54 29.38
N GLU A 32 12.93 -27.97 28.97
CA GLU A 32 13.01 -26.60 28.49
C GLU A 32 12.13 -26.46 27.22
N LEU A 33 11.40 -25.35 27.13
CA LEU A 33 10.52 -25.10 25.98
C LEU A 33 11.39 -24.86 24.74
N THR A 34 11.23 -25.69 23.71
CA THR A 34 11.88 -25.51 22.41
C THR A 34 10.84 -25.16 21.33
N THR A 35 11.30 -24.52 20.26
CA THR A 35 10.45 -24.10 19.12
C THR A 35 9.64 -25.25 18.52
N ASP A 36 10.20 -26.47 18.47
CA ASP A 36 9.54 -27.64 17.91
C ASP A 36 8.33 -28.11 18.73
N LEU A 37 8.25 -27.73 20.01
CA LEU A 37 7.13 -28.09 20.88
C LEU A 37 5.91 -27.20 20.64
N CYS A 38 6.07 -26.01 20.04
CA CYS A 38 4.99 -25.06 19.84
C CYS A 38 3.85 -25.63 18.97
N ILE A 39 4.19 -26.39 17.92
CA ILE A 39 3.21 -26.96 16.97
C ILE A 39 2.30 -28.03 17.58
N ILE A 40 2.67 -28.62 18.72
CA ILE A 40 1.86 -29.62 19.41
C ILE A 40 0.50 -29.01 19.81
N CYS A 41 0.50 -27.76 20.26
CA CYS A 41 -0.69 -27.03 20.70
C CYS A 41 -1.10 -25.92 19.73
N HIS A 42 -0.15 -25.17 19.18
CA HIS A 42 -0.38 -24.07 18.25
C HIS A 42 -0.21 -24.55 16.82
N LYS A 43 -1.23 -25.17 16.23
CA LYS A 43 -1.13 -25.66 14.84
C LYS A 43 -1.35 -24.57 13.80
N ALA A 44 -2.19 -23.59 14.11
CA ALA A 44 -2.60 -22.54 13.16
C ALA A 44 -1.48 -21.54 12.90
N GLN A 45 -0.79 -21.08 13.95
CA GLN A 45 0.23 -20.03 13.86
C GLN A 45 1.46 -20.46 13.03
N PRO A 46 2.07 -21.64 13.26
CA PRO A 46 3.15 -22.14 12.41
C PRO A 46 2.71 -22.31 10.95
N ALA A 47 1.49 -22.80 10.70
CA ALA A 47 0.97 -22.91 9.34
C ALA A 47 0.80 -21.54 8.67
N ALA A 48 0.36 -20.53 9.42
CA ALA A 48 0.24 -19.15 8.93
C ALA A 48 1.61 -18.52 8.63
N VAL A 49 2.60 -18.70 9.51
CA VAL A 49 4.00 -18.29 9.27
C VAL A 49 4.58 -18.99 8.06
N GLU A 50 4.33 -20.30 7.92
CA GLU A 50 4.82 -21.09 6.78
C GLU A 50 4.27 -20.56 5.46
N ALA A 51 2.98 -20.21 5.42
CA ALA A 51 2.30 -19.71 4.24
C ALA A 51 2.63 -18.24 3.92
N ASN A 52 2.64 -17.35 4.92
CA ASN A 52 2.64 -15.90 4.74
C ASN A 52 3.54 -15.12 5.72
N GLY A 53 4.45 -15.79 6.43
CA GLY A 53 5.30 -15.17 7.47
C GLY A 53 6.39 -14.24 6.95
N GLY A 54 6.73 -14.31 5.66
CA GLY A 54 7.82 -13.48 5.09
C GLY A 54 9.12 -13.64 5.89
N LYS A 55 9.72 -12.54 6.33
CA LYS A 55 10.93 -12.59 7.18
C LYS A 55 10.69 -13.23 8.55
N HIS A 56 9.45 -13.25 9.06
CA HIS A 56 9.17 -13.91 10.33
C HIS A 56 9.30 -15.44 10.25
N LYS A 57 9.26 -16.00 9.04
CA LYS A 57 9.50 -17.42 8.79
C LYS A 57 10.99 -17.79 8.80
N THR A 58 11.86 -16.85 8.42
CA THR A 58 13.27 -17.16 8.08
C THR A 58 14.29 -16.47 8.99
N SER A 59 13.91 -15.37 9.64
CA SER A 59 14.84 -14.51 10.39
C SER A 59 14.58 -14.51 11.90
N VAL A 60 13.46 -15.11 12.34
CA VAL A 60 13.08 -15.26 13.75
C VAL A 60 12.43 -16.62 13.94
N SER A 61 12.47 -17.12 15.16
CA SER A 61 11.81 -18.33 15.63
C SER A 61 10.64 -17.97 16.56
N CYS A 62 9.83 -18.97 16.95
CA CYS A 62 8.73 -18.77 17.88
C CYS A 62 9.20 -18.15 19.21
N LEU A 63 10.38 -18.54 19.70
CA LEU A 63 10.92 -18.09 20.99
C LEU A 63 11.63 -16.74 20.91
N ASP A 64 11.98 -16.26 19.72
CA ASP A 64 12.51 -14.89 19.54
C ASP A 64 11.42 -13.83 19.74
N CYS A 65 10.15 -14.22 19.52
CA CYS A 65 8.98 -13.38 19.76
C CYS A 65 8.20 -13.79 21.02
N HIS A 66 8.19 -15.06 21.42
CA HIS A 66 7.54 -15.53 22.65
C HIS A 66 8.57 -15.91 23.70
N VAL A 67 9.02 -14.92 24.48
CA VAL A 67 10.00 -15.06 25.55
C VAL A 67 9.33 -15.70 26.78
N GLY A 68 9.13 -17.00 26.73
CA GLY A 68 8.42 -17.80 27.74
C GLY A 68 6.99 -18.13 27.35
N HIS A 69 6.27 -18.84 28.22
CA HIS A 69 4.92 -19.34 27.93
C HIS A 69 3.97 -19.13 29.11
N PRO A 70 2.69 -18.77 28.87
CA PRO A 70 1.69 -18.68 29.92
C PRO A 70 1.43 -20.04 30.63
N PRO A 71 1.11 -20.04 31.94
CA PRO A 71 0.92 -18.88 32.81
C PRO A 71 2.23 -18.32 33.41
N SER A 72 3.37 -18.99 33.21
CA SER A 72 4.65 -18.61 33.83
C SER A 72 5.14 -17.24 33.38
N VAL A 73 4.93 -16.90 32.10
CA VAL A 73 5.16 -15.56 31.55
C VAL A 73 3.90 -15.13 30.82
N ARG A 74 3.22 -14.10 31.36
CA ARG A 74 1.95 -13.63 30.82
C ARG A 74 2.12 -12.72 29.61
N ASP A 75 3.02 -11.74 29.73
CA ASP A 75 3.33 -10.76 28.68
C ASP A 75 4.65 -11.16 28.02
N ASN A 76 4.59 -12.24 27.23
CA ASN A 76 5.77 -12.88 26.65
C ASN A 76 6.16 -12.34 25.26
N ILE A 77 5.46 -11.34 24.73
CA ILE A 77 5.70 -10.76 23.41
C ILE A 77 6.43 -9.41 23.56
N PRO A 78 7.63 -9.23 22.97
CA PRO A 78 8.34 -7.96 23.00
C PRO A 78 7.66 -6.89 22.14
N ALA A 79 8.01 -5.63 22.36
CA ALA A 79 7.57 -4.53 21.50
C ALA A 79 8.11 -4.72 20.06
N CYS A 80 7.27 -4.42 19.06
CA CYS A 80 7.64 -4.55 17.65
C CYS A 80 8.92 -3.75 17.30
N SER A 81 9.08 -2.57 17.90
CA SER A 81 10.23 -1.68 17.74
C SER A 81 11.57 -2.26 18.22
N ASN A 82 11.56 -3.38 18.96
CA ASN A 82 12.80 -4.04 19.36
C ASN A 82 13.53 -4.68 18.16
N CYS A 83 12.81 -4.97 17.08
CA CYS A 83 13.37 -5.56 15.86
C CYS A 83 13.03 -4.76 14.58
N HIS A 84 11.91 -4.02 14.58
CA HIS A 84 11.51 -3.17 13.46
C HIS A 84 12.04 -1.75 13.63
N GLU A 85 13.06 -1.39 12.85
CA GLU A 85 13.73 -0.09 12.92
C GLU A 85 14.23 0.39 11.55
N GLY A 86 14.76 1.62 11.50
CA GLY A 86 15.46 2.15 10.31
C GLY A 86 14.59 2.76 9.22
N ALA A 87 13.26 2.83 9.41
CA ALA A 87 12.34 3.53 8.51
C ALA A 87 11.29 4.33 9.28
N PRO A 88 10.77 5.46 8.74
CA PRO A 88 9.74 6.24 9.41
C PRO A 88 8.47 5.43 9.73
N HIS A 89 8.13 4.45 8.90
CA HIS A 89 7.02 3.54 9.14
C HIS A 89 7.12 2.80 10.49
N PHE A 90 8.32 2.38 10.88
CA PHE A 90 8.53 1.63 12.13
C PHE A 90 8.51 2.52 13.38
N GLN A 91 8.42 3.84 13.21
CA GLN A 91 8.24 4.79 14.31
C GLN A 91 6.76 5.05 14.62
N LEU A 92 5.85 4.49 13.82
CA LEU A 92 4.41 4.61 14.03
C LEU A 92 3.98 3.80 15.26
N GLU A 93 3.02 4.34 16.01
CA GLU A 93 2.33 3.62 17.07
C GLU A 93 1.16 2.79 16.50
N GLY A 94 0.65 1.84 17.28
CA GLY A 94 -0.55 1.08 16.89
C GLY A 94 -0.32 0.13 15.72
N CYS A 95 0.82 -0.59 15.69
CA CYS A 95 1.19 -1.53 14.62
C CYS A 95 0.04 -2.50 14.24
N LEU A 96 -0.68 -2.99 15.26
CA LEU A 96 -1.76 -3.96 15.12
C LEU A 96 -3.07 -3.37 14.53
N THR A 97 -3.15 -2.05 14.31
CA THR A 97 -4.27 -1.43 13.60
C THR A 97 -4.34 -1.89 12.14
N CYS A 98 -3.17 -2.16 11.54
CA CYS A 98 -3.08 -2.68 10.17
C CYS A 98 -2.52 -4.11 10.13
N HIS A 99 -1.49 -4.40 10.95
CA HIS A 99 -0.87 -5.72 11.05
C HIS A 99 -1.64 -6.58 12.06
N THR A 100 -2.84 -7.02 11.69
CA THR A 100 -3.76 -7.72 12.59
C THR A 100 -3.24 -9.09 13.08
N ASP A 101 -2.31 -9.68 12.34
CA ASP A 101 -1.62 -10.91 12.72
C ASP A 101 -0.09 -10.81 12.50
N PRO A 102 0.71 -10.73 13.58
CA PRO A 102 2.16 -10.71 13.51
C PRO A 102 2.78 -11.95 12.86
N HIS A 103 2.05 -13.07 12.76
CA HIS A 103 2.52 -14.27 12.05
C HIS A 103 2.44 -14.13 10.54
N THR A 104 1.64 -13.18 10.04
CA THR A 104 1.46 -12.92 8.61
C THR A 104 1.66 -11.43 8.32
N PRO A 105 2.86 -10.88 8.57
CA PRO A 105 3.09 -9.44 8.69
C PRO A 105 2.78 -8.64 7.42
N LEU A 106 2.79 -9.27 6.23
CA LEU A 106 2.45 -8.61 4.97
C LEU A 106 0.97 -8.73 4.60
N ASN A 107 0.21 -9.58 5.30
CA ASN A 107 -1.22 -9.73 5.13
C ASN A 107 -1.95 -8.74 6.05
N ILE A 108 -1.94 -7.47 5.65
CA ILE A 108 -2.52 -6.37 6.43
C ILE A 108 -3.94 -6.07 6.02
N THR A 109 -4.71 -5.49 6.95
CA THR A 109 -6.04 -4.94 6.67
C THR A 109 -5.99 -3.44 6.86
N LEU A 110 -6.51 -2.68 5.90
CA LEU A 110 -6.62 -1.23 6.03
C LEU A 110 -8.04 -0.88 6.50
N THR A 111 -8.16 -0.39 7.72
CA THR A 111 -9.46 -0.02 8.32
C THR A 111 -9.47 1.44 8.79
N GLY A 112 -10.62 2.10 8.62
CA GLY A 112 -10.78 3.51 8.97
C GLY A 112 -10.13 4.48 7.98
N ASN A 113 -10.06 5.75 8.38
CA ASN A 113 -9.51 6.84 7.57
C ASN A 113 -8.03 7.02 7.88
N LEU A 114 -7.16 6.42 7.06
CA LEU A 114 -5.72 6.43 7.23
C LEU A 114 -5.08 7.29 6.14
N THR A 115 -4.25 8.24 6.59
CA THR A 115 -3.39 9.05 5.71
C THR A 115 -1.96 9.02 6.23
N ALA A 116 -1.74 9.47 7.47
CA ALA A 116 -0.41 9.63 8.04
C ALA A 116 0.49 8.38 7.91
N PRO A 117 0.02 7.14 8.18
CA PRO A 117 0.84 5.94 7.99
C PRO A 117 1.28 5.70 6.54
N CYS A 118 0.45 6.06 5.55
CA CYS A 118 0.75 5.86 4.14
C CYS A 118 1.91 6.77 3.69
N LEU A 119 1.96 7.99 4.25
CA LEU A 119 2.91 9.02 3.90
C LEU A 119 4.35 8.74 4.36
N THR A 120 4.56 7.73 5.20
CA THR A 120 5.91 7.30 5.59
C THR A 120 6.69 6.70 4.42
N CYS A 121 5.98 6.25 3.37
CA CYS A 121 6.57 5.66 2.16
C CYS A 121 6.05 6.33 0.87
N HIS A 122 4.81 6.80 0.84
CA HIS A 122 4.18 7.44 -0.33
C HIS A 122 4.33 8.96 -0.31
N THR A 123 5.56 9.45 -0.39
CA THR A 123 5.88 10.88 -0.28
C THR A 123 5.53 11.68 -1.54
N GLU A 124 5.64 11.05 -2.71
CA GLU A 124 5.34 11.67 -4.00
C GLU A 124 3.84 11.96 -4.13
N GLN A 125 2.99 10.98 -3.77
CA GLN A 125 1.54 11.09 -3.91
C GLN A 125 0.97 12.27 -3.10
N ILE A 126 1.50 12.49 -1.89
CA ILE A 126 1.10 13.64 -1.08
C ILE A 126 1.67 14.96 -1.59
N ALA A 127 2.84 14.96 -2.22
CA ALA A 127 3.37 16.15 -2.89
C ALA A 127 2.43 16.58 -4.02
N GLN A 128 2.02 15.65 -4.88
CA GLN A 128 1.09 15.89 -5.98
C GLN A 128 -0.26 16.42 -5.51
N LEU A 129 -0.88 15.80 -4.49
CA LEU A 129 -2.16 16.26 -3.95
C LEU A 129 -2.10 17.64 -3.29
N LYS A 130 -0.94 18.02 -2.75
CA LYS A 130 -0.70 19.35 -2.16
C LYS A 130 -0.46 20.42 -3.22
N GLU A 131 0.33 20.09 -4.24
CA GLU A 131 0.65 21.00 -5.35
C GLU A 131 -0.53 21.22 -6.28
N HIS A 132 -1.39 20.20 -6.43
CA HIS A 132 -2.58 20.25 -7.27
C HIS A 132 -3.85 19.93 -6.48
N PRO A 133 -4.33 20.87 -5.62
CA PRO A 133 -5.50 20.63 -4.79
C PRO A 133 -6.75 20.27 -5.60
N SER A 134 -7.47 19.26 -5.12
CA SER A 134 -8.78 18.84 -5.64
C SER A 134 -9.65 18.32 -4.50
N HIS A 135 -10.87 17.84 -4.80
CA HIS A 135 -11.69 17.17 -3.79
C HIS A 135 -11.00 15.94 -3.16
N HIS A 136 -10.13 15.26 -3.90
CA HIS A 136 -9.38 14.11 -3.38
C HIS A 136 -8.34 14.51 -2.33
N THR A 137 -7.89 15.78 -2.29
CA THR A 137 -6.94 16.26 -1.28
C THR A 137 -7.53 16.24 0.14
N THR A 138 -8.86 16.24 0.28
CA THR A 138 -9.52 16.17 1.59
C THR A 138 -9.88 14.76 2.04
N MET A 139 -9.71 13.75 1.18
CA MET A 139 -10.05 12.37 1.46
C MET A 139 -8.87 11.66 2.14
N ALA A 140 -9.16 10.70 3.02
CA ALA A 140 -8.13 9.79 3.51
C ALA A 140 -7.66 8.85 2.40
N CYS A 141 -6.40 8.41 2.44
CA CYS A 141 -5.86 7.52 1.40
C CYS A 141 -6.67 6.23 1.28
N THR A 142 -7.17 5.71 2.40
CA THR A 142 -7.98 4.48 2.47
C THR A 142 -9.42 4.63 2.02
N GLU A 143 -9.92 5.85 1.80
CA GLU A 143 -11.24 6.04 1.18
C GLU A 143 -11.23 5.55 -0.28
N CYS A 144 -10.06 5.61 -0.92
CA CYS A 144 -9.82 5.14 -2.28
C CYS A 144 -9.05 3.79 -2.26
N HIS A 145 -7.92 3.74 -1.56
CA HIS A 145 -7.07 2.54 -1.42
C HIS A 145 -7.49 1.67 -0.23
N SER A 146 -8.70 1.13 -0.30
CA SER A 146 -9.33 0.33 0.76
C SER A 146 -8.92 -1.16 0.73
N GLU A 147 -9.35 -1.89 1.77
CA GLU A 147 -9.26 -3.36 1.94
C GLU A 147 -7.85 -3.91 2.16
N ARG A 148 -6.93 -3.65 1.22
CA ARG A 148 -5.56 -4.18 1.24
C ARG A 148 -4.58 -3.16 0.68
N HIS A 149 -3.36 -3.21 1.20
CA HIS A 149 -2.28 -2.40 0.66
C HIS A 149 -1.99 -2.74 -0.81
N GLY A 150 -1.79 -1.71 -1.64
CA GLY A 150 -1.54 -1.87 -3.07
C GLY A 150 -2.79 -2.08 -3.93
N ARG A 151 -4.01 -2.07 -3.36
CA ARG A 151 -5.24 -2.00 -4.17
C ARG A 151 -5.28 -0.66 -4.91
N ILE A 152 -5.46 -0.70 -6.23
CA ILE A 152 -5.79 0.48 -7.04
C ILE A 152 -7.29 0.36 -7.37
N PRO A 153 -8.13 1.29 -6.90
CA PRO A 153 -9.57 1.26 -7.19
C PRO A 153 -9.86 1.61 -8.65
N ASP A 154 -11.03 1.20 -9.11
CA ASP A 154 -11.56 1.68 -10.38
C ASP A 154 -12.16 3.09 -10.21
N CYS A 155 -11.91 3.98 -11.18
CA CYS A 155 -12.41 5.35 -11.12
C CYS A 155 -13.95 5.41 -11.05
N MET A 156 -14.62 4.43 -11.67
CA MET A 156 -16.07 4.34 -11.78
C MET A 156 -16.74 3.81 -10.51
N GLU A 157 -15.97 3.45 -9.47
CA GLU A 157 -16.52 3.22 -8.12
C GLU A 157 -17.21 4.48 -7.57
N CYS A 158 -16.81 5.67 -8.05
CA CYS A 158 -17.39 6.96 -7.64
C CYS A 158 -17.68 7.94 -8.80
N HIS A 159 -16.93 7.88 -9.90
CA HIS A 159 -17.09 8.81 -11.03
C HIS A 159 -17.96 8.23 -12.15
N SER A 160 -18.60 9.10 -12.91
CA SER A 160 -19.22 8.72 -14.19
C SER A 160 -18.24 9.01 -15.34
N PRO A 161 -18.15 8.13 -16.35
CA PRO A 161 -17.25 8.34 -17.47
C PRO A 161 -17.80 9.42 -18.43
N HIS A 162 -16.94 10.00 -19.27
CA HIS A 162 -17.37 10.99 -20.27
C HIS A 162 -18.01 10.35 -21.51
N SER A 163 -17.86 9.03 -21.70
CA SER A 163 -18.63 8.24 -22.67
C SER A 163 -18.94 6.86 -22.10
N ALA A 164 -19.92 6.16 -22.66
CA ALA A 164 -20.34 4.84 -22.17
C ALA A 164 -19.26 3.76 -22.34
N GLU A 165 -18.33 3.97 -23.28
CA GLU A 165 -17.28 3.02 -23.64
C GLU A 165 -15.95 3.27 -22.91
N MET A 166 -15.81 4.39 -22.19
CA MET A 166 -14.57 4.74 -21.49
C MET A 166 -14.32 3.82 -20.29
N THR A 167 -13.07 3.39 -20.18
CA THR A 167 -12.55 2.58 -19.07
C THR A 167 -11.57 3.39 -18.22
N THR A 168 -11.18 2.87 -17.05
CA THR A 168 -10.14 3.47 -16.20
C THR A 168 -8.83 3.75 -16.95
N THR A 169 -8.44 2.89 -17.91
CA THR A 169 -7.25 3.11 -18.76
C THR A 169 -7.37 4.36 -19.63
N ASP A 170 -8.58 4.63 -20.12
CA ASP A 170 -8.86 5.84 -20.91
C ASP A 170 -8.84 7.08 -20.00
N CYS A 171 -9.37 6.97 -18.78
CA CYS A 171 -9.34 8.07 -17.81
C CYS A 171 -7.90 8.53 -17.52
N VAL A 172 -6.99 7.60 -17.26
CA VAL A 172 -5.59 7.92 -16.90
C VAL A 172 -4.74 8.40 -18.07
N THR A 173 -5.25 8.32 -19.29
CA THR A 173 -4.62 8.97 -20.46
C THR A 173 -4.72 10.49 -20.36
N CYS A 174 -5.78 10.99 -19.71
CA CYS A 174 -6.07 12.42 -19.56
C CYS A 174 -5.86 12.93 -18.13
N HIS A 175 -6.29 12.15 -17.14
CA HIS A 175 -6.33 12.53 -15.72
C HIS A 175 -5.29 11.75 -14.92
N GLN A 176 -4.40 12.45 -14.23
CA GLN A 176 -3.47 11.80 -13.31
C GLN A 176 -4.13 11.60 -11.93
N VAL A 177 -4.03 10.40 -11.35
CA VAL A 177 -4.82 9.96 -10.17
C VAL A 177 -4.67 10.87 -8.94
N HIS A 178 -3.48 11.43 -8.69
CA HIS A 178 -3.22 12.33 -7.56
C HIS A 178 -3.10 13.81 -7.96
N MET A 179 -3.37 14.13 -9.23
CA MET A 179 -3.50 15.50 -9.73
C MET A 179 -4.60 15.57 -10.81
N PRO A 180 -5.84 15.13 -10.53
CA PRO A 180 -6.85 14.86 -11.56
C PRO A 180 -7.29 16.09 -12.36
N LEU A 181 -7.00 17.30 -11.86
CA LEU A 181 -7.29 18.55 -12.55
C LEU A 181 -6.19 18.98 -13.54
N VAL A 182 -5.01 18.37 -13.48
CA VAL A 182 -3.92 18.56 -14.44
C VAL A 182 -4.20 17.63 -15.61
N VAL A 183 -4.99 18.12 -16.56
CA VAL A 183 -5.42 17.34 -17.72
C VAL A 183 -4.39 17.46 -18.84
N THR A 184 -3.73 16.35 -19.14
CA THR A 184 -2.69 16.23 -20.17
C THR A 184 -2.99 15.04 -21.05
N TYR A 185 -2.61 15.06 -22.32
CA TYR A 185 -2.91 13.95 -23.24
C TYR A 185 -1.85 13.86 -24.34
N PRO A 186 -1.62 12.65 -24.89
CA PRO A 186 -0.62 12.46 -25.94
C PRO A 186 -1.08 13.07 -27.28
N GLU A 187 -0.12 13.42 -28.14
CA GLU A 187 -0.38 14.06 -29.45
C GLU A 187 -1.23 13.20 -30.40
N ASN A 188 -1.21 11.87 -30.22
CA ASN A 188 -2.00 10.92 -31.01
C ASN A 188 -3.39 10.64 -30.41
N THR A 189 -3.85 11.45 -29.46
CA THR A 189 -5.19 11.30 -28.88
C THR A 189 -6.26 11.47 -29.96
N PRO A 190 -7.16 10.48 -30.15
CA PRO A 190 -8.23 10.58 -31.14
C PRO A 190 -9.18 11.76 -30.87
N SER A 191 -9.51 12.55 -31.89
CA SER A 191 -10.44 13.70 -31.78
C SER A 191 -11.80 13.33 -31.20
N LYS A 192 -12.27 12.09 -31.43
CA LYS A 192 -13.51 11.57 -30.86
C LYS A 192 -13.49 11.53 -29.32
N SER A 193 -12.33 11.38 -28.69
CA SER A 193 -12.21 11.46 -27.24
C SER A 193 -12.48 12.87 -26.72
N CYS A 194 -12.14 13.91 -27.51
CA CYS A 194 -12.45 15.30 -27.20
C CYS A 194 -13.94 15.59 -27.39
N ALA A 195 -14.58 14.95 -28.38
CA ALA A 195 -16.01 15.11 -28.68
C ALA A 195 -16.93 14.76 -27.49
N ALA A 196 -16.46 13.92 -26.55
CA ALA A 196 -17.18 13.62 -25.32
C ALA A 196 -17.57 14.87 -24.50
N CYS A 197 -16.76 15.94 -24.58
CA CYS A 197 -17.09 17.24 -23.99
C CYS A 197 -17.25 18.35 -25.05
N HIS A 198 -16.66 18.19 -26.23
CA HIS A 198 -16.54 19.19 -27.27
C HIS A 198 -17.29 18.79 -28.56
N ASP A 199 -18.44 18.14 -28.43
CA ASP A 199 -19.24 17.62 -29.56
C ASP A 199 -19.52 18.68 -30.64
N GLY A 200 -19.86 19.90 -30.24
CA GLY A 200 -20.15 20.99 -31.18
C GLY A 200 -18.97 21.31 -32.11
N VAL A 201 -17.79 21.59 -31.56
CA VAL A 201 -16.60 21.94 -32.37
C VAL A 201 -16.03 20.72 -33.11
N TYR A 202 -16.22 19.52 -32.57
CA TYR A 202 -15.90 18.28 -33.26
C TYR A 202 -16.75 18.16 -34.53
N ASN A 203 -18.06 18.34 -34.42
CA ASN A 203 -18.98 18.27 -35.56
C ASN A 203 -18.74 19.39 -36.59
N ASP A 204 -18.39 20.61 -36.14
CA ASP A 204 -18.00 21.70 -37.05
C ASP A 204 -16.75 21.33 -37.87
N LEU A 205 -15.73 20.77 -37.21
CA LEU A 205 -14.49 20.36 -37.87
C LEU A 205 -14.74 19.18 -38.83
N GLU A 206 -15.54 18.19 -38.42
CA GLU A 206 -15.93 17.05 -39.25
C GLU A 206 -16.73 17.49 -40.49
N ALA A 207 -17.55 18.53 -40.40
CA ALA A 207 -18.30 19.08 -41.52
C ALA A 207 -17.47 19.99 -42.44
N SER A 208 -16.27 20.40 -42.01
CA SER A 208 -15.41 21.32 -42.74
C SER A 208 -14.78 20.68 -43.97
N THR A 209 -14.65 21.45 -45.06
CA THR A 209 -13.90 21.04 -46.27
C THR A 209 -12.51 21.67 -46.34
N ALA A 210 -12.05 22.30 -45.25
CA ALA A 210 -10.72 22.87 -45.14
C ALA A 210 -9.71 21.80 -44.67
N LYS A 211 -8.41 22.02 -44.93
CA LYS A 211 -7.35 21.06 -44.56
C LYS A 211 -7.22 20.80 -43.06
N HIS A 212 -7.73 21.69 -42.20
CA HIS A 212 -7.74 21.47 -40.75
C HIS A 212 -8.58 20.24 -40.36
N HIS A 213 -9.59 19.87 -41.16
CA HIS A 213 -10.40 18.67 -40.94
C HIS A 213 -9.57 17.38 -40.80
N ASP A 214 -8.43 17.30 -41.49
CA ASP A 214 -7.55 16.12 -41.48
C ASP A 214 -6.65 16.06 -40.22
N LEU A 215 -6.68 17.07 -39.36
CA LEU A 215 -5.84 17.16 -38.16
C LEU A 215 -6.59 16.63 -36.93
N LEU A 216 -5.86 15.91 -36.06
CA LEU A 216 -6.35 15.57 -34.74
C LEU A 216 -6.46 16.83 -33.87
N CYS A 217 -7.40 16.86 -32.93
CA CYS A 217 -7.49 17.94 -31.95
C CYS A 217 -6.14 18.16 -31.22
N ALA A 218 -5.49 17.08 -30.81
CA ALA A 218 -4.20 17.09 -30.11
C ALA A 218 -3.01 17.51 -30.99
N ALA A 219 -3.19 17.58 -32.32
CA ALA A 219 -2.19 18.12 -33.24
C ALA A 219 -2.18 19.65 -33.29
N CYS A 220 -3.17 20.32 -32.69
CA CYS A 220 -3.16 21.78 -32.49
C CYS A 220 -3.20 22.12 -31.00
N HIS A 221 -4.01 21.40 -30.22
CA HIS A 221 -4.11 21.52 -28.77
C HIS A 221 -3.12 20.56 -28.10
N HIS A 222 -1.83 20.83 -28.24
CA HIS A 222 -0.76 20.00 -27.70
C HIS A 222 -0.68 19.98 -26.17
N ALA A 223 -0.22 18.82 -25.66
CA ALA A 223 0.29 18.53 -24.32
C ALA A 223 -0.67 18.70 -23.14
N GLU A 224 -1.43 19.79 -23.09
CA GLU A 224 -2.30 20.13 -21.96
C GLU A 224 -3.67 20.64 -22.42
N HIS A 225 -4.66 20.43 -21.57
CA HIS A 225 -6.00 20.92 -21.82
C HIS A 225 -6.04 22.45 -21.74
N LYS A 226 -6.86 23.08 -22.59
CA LYS A 226 -7.01 24.54 -22.76
C LYS A 226 -5.81 25.26 -23.38
N MET A 227 -4.75 24.56 -23.78
CA MET A 227 -3.74 25.19 -24.65
C MET A 227 -4.39 25.49 -26.01
N ILE A 228 -4.36 26.75 -26.43
CA ILE A 228 -4.88 27.18 -27.73
C ILE A 228 -3.73 27.85 -28.49
N PRO A 229 -3.28 27.30 -29.63
CA PRO A 229 -2.22 27.91 -30.42
C PRO A 229 -2.73 29.17 -31.10
N THR A 230 -1.79 30.04 -31.46
CA THR A 230 -2.07 31.16 -32.37
C THR A 230 -2.05 30.68 -33.81
N CYS A 231 -2.75 31.38 -34.72
CA CYS A 231 -2.70 31.04 -36.15
C CYS A 231 -1.27 31.10 -36.69
N GLN A 232 -0.47 32.02 -36.15
CA GLN A 232 0.89 32.32 -36.56
C GLN A 232 1.88 31.20 -36.20
N ASP A 233 1.59 30.38 -35.19
CA ASP A 233 2.44 29.26 -34.77
C ASP A 233 2.65 28.25 -35.91
N CYS A 234 1.68 28.16 -36.83
CA CYS A 234 1.78 27.31 -38.03
C CYS A 234 1.82 28.11 -39.34
N HIS A 235 1.11 29.23 -39.44
CA HIS A 235 0.94 29.96 -40.71
C HIS A 235 1.90 31.14 -40.91
N GLY A 236 2.63 31.57 -39.89
CA GLY A 236 3.45 32.78 -39.95
C GLY A 236 2.61 34.03 -40.25
N SER A 237 3.10 34.91 -41.13
CA SER A 237 2.41 36.15 -41.54
C SER A 237 1.95 36.06 -43.00
N PRO A 238 0.74 35.57 -43.28
CA PRO A 238 0.24 35.40 -44.65
C PRO A 238 -0.11 36.73 -45.35
N HIS A 239 -0.27 37.81 -44.59
CA HIS A 239 -0.60 39.14 -45.11
C HIS A 239 0.50 40.19 -44.82
N PRO A 240 0.52 41.31 -45.55
CA PRO A 240 1.41 42.44 -45.27
C PRO A 240 1.18 43.05 -43.89
N ALA A 241 2.25 43.56 -43.27
CA ALA A 241 2.23 44.09 -41.90
C ALA A 241 1.16 45.16 -41.64
N GLY A 242 0.86 46.00 -42.62
CA GLY A 242 -0.19 47.03 -42.49
C GLY A 242 -1.59 46.44 -42.30
N LEU A 243 -1.89 45.30 -42.96
CA LEU A 243 -3.18 44.63 -42.81
C LEU A 243 -3.25 43.91 -41.46
N MET A 244 -2.19 43.19 -41.08
CA MET A 244 -2.10 42.50 -39.80
C MET A 244 -2.17 43.45 -38.59
N THR A 245 -1.65 44.68 -38.74
CA THR A 245 -1.74 45.71 -37.69
C THR A 245 -3.16 46.25 -37.55
N ARG A 246 -3.89 46.41 -38.66
CA ARG A 246 -5.26 46.93 -38.65
C ARG A 246 -6.29 45.88 -38.27
N PHE A 247 -6.05 44.62 -38.61
CA PHE A 247 -6.93 43.48 -38.37
C PHE A 247 -6.13 42.36 -37.67
N PRO A 248 -5.97 42.43 -36.34
CA PRO A 248 -5.16 41.47 -35.60
C PRO A 248 -5.84 40.09 -35.43
N SER A 249 -7.16 40.01 -35.60
CA SER A 249 -7.94 38.77 -35.50
C SER A 249 -8.19 38.19 -36.89
N CYS A 250 -7.56 37.04 -37.18
CA CYS A 250 -7.76 36.32 -38.44
C CYS A 250 -9.23 35.86 -38.61
N GLY A 251 -9.89 35.54 -37.49
CA GLY A 251 -11.23 34.96 -37.49
C GLY A 251 -12.33 35.92 -37.91
N ASP A 252 -12.06 37.22 -37.90
CA ASP A 252 -13.03 38.24 -38.34
C ASP A 252 -13.37 38.11 -39.84
N CYS A 253 -12.46 37.54 -40.62
CA CYS A 253 -12.67 37.29 -42.06
C CYS A 253 -12.67 35.79 -42.40
N HIS A 254 -11.84 34.98 -41.73
CA HIS A 254 -11.66 33.57 -42.07
C HIS A 254 -12.48 32.60 -41.21
N GLY A 255 -13.18 33.07 -40.18
CA GLY A 255 -13.77 32.17 -39.18
C GLY A 255 -12.73 31.47 -38.31
N GLY A 256 -13.14 30.45 -37.56
CA GLY A 256 -12.25 29.69 -36.68
C GLY A 256 -11.52 28.54 -37.38
N PRO A 257 -10.48 27.97 -36.76
CA PRO A 257 -9.78 26.81 -37.31
C PRO A 257 -10.69 25.58 -37.47
N HIS A 258 -11.72 25.47 -36.63
CA HIS A 258 -12.71 24.39 -36.68
C HIS A 258 -13.80 24.59 -37.74
N ASN A 259 -13.99 25.81 -38.25
CA ASN A 259 -15.07 26.15 -39.18
C ASN A 259 -14.63 27.21 -40.21
N LEU A 260 -13.41 27.02 -40.75
CA LEU A 260 -12.78 27.99 -41.63
C LEU A 260 -13.66 28.30 -42.86
N ILE A 261 -13.97 29.59 -43.02
CA ILE A 261 -14.78 30.12 -44.11
C ILE A 261 -13.86 30.38 -45.31
N LYS A 262 -14.20 29.80 -46.46
CA LYS A 262 -13.50 30.02 -47.74
C LYS A 262 -13.96 31.30 -48.42
#